data_AF-A0A7C5PS70-F1
#
_entry.id   AF-A0A7C5PS70-F1
#
_cell.length_a   1.000
_cell.length_b   1.000
_cell.length_c   1.000
_cell.angle_alpha   90.00
_cell.angle_beta   90.00
_cell.angle_gamma   90.00
#
_symmetry.space_group_name_H-M   'P 1'
#
loop_
_entity.id
_entity.type
_entity.pdbx_description
1 polymer ?
#
loop_
_entity_poly.entity_id
_entity_poly.type
_entity_poly.pdbx_seq_one_letter_code
_entity_poly.pdbx_strand_id
1 'polypeptide(L)'
;MKRALTLFLLLFAGATVVRVVVGEIASGRGKGAEALQLPAQGKVLAAYYFLLGKVRCSTCITMEAYSREAVRERLGAEAAAGKVIFAVV
;
A
#
# COMPACT_ATOMS: atom_id res chain seq x y z
N MET A 1 -23.20 -3.64 36.82
CA MET A 1 -22.73 -2.63 35.85
C MET A 1 -21.32 -2.91 35.36
N LYS A 2 -20.29 -2.98 36.23
CA LYS A 2 -18.89 -3.22 35.83
C LYS A 2 -18.67 -4.51 35.02
N ARG A 3 -19.35 -5.62 35.41
CA ARG A 3 -19.26 -6.91 34.71
C ARG A 3 -19.92 -6.93 33.32
N ALA A 4 -20.97 -6.13 33.13
CA ALA A 4 -21.62 -6.00 31.83
C ALA A 4 -20.75 -5.20 30.86
N LEU A 5 -20.07 -4.17 31.38
CA LEU A 5 -19.13 -3.35 30.60
C LEU A 5 -17.91 -4.17 30.15
N THR A 6 -17.34 -5.01 31.02
CA THR A 6 -16.20 -5.87 30.64
C THR A 6 -16.60 -6.94 29.62
N LEU A 7 -17.80 -7.52 29.73
CA LEU A 7 -18.32 -8.44 28.73
C LEU A 7 -18.52 -7.76 27.37
N PHE A 8 -19.08 -6.55 27.36
CA PHE A 8 -19.25 -5.78 26.14
C PHE A 8 -17.92 -5.42 25.48
N LEU A 9 -16.94 -4.97 26.28
CA LEU A 9 -15.60 -4.63 25.78
C LEU A 9 -14.87 -5.85 25.19
N LEU A 10 -15.00 -7.02 25.83
CA LEU A 10 -14.42 -8.27 25.32
C LEU A 10 -15.06 -8.72 24.01
N LEU A 11 -16.39 -8.62 23.89
CA LEU A 11 -17.11 -8.92 22.65
C LEU A 11 -16.73 -7.95 21.52
N PHE A 12 -16.66 -6.66 21.82
CA PHE A 12 -16.25 -5.64 20.85
C PHE A 12 -14.81 -5.88 20.37
N ALA A 13 -13.87 -6.09 21.29
CA ALA A 13 -12.49 -6.39 20.96
C ALA A 13 -12.39 -7.67 20.11
N GLY A 14 -13.06 -8.76 20.50
CA GLY A 14 -13.09 -10.00 19.74
C GLY A 14 -13.63 -9.81 18.31
N ALA A 15 -14.73 -9.07 18.15
CA ALA A 15 -15.32 -8.79 16.85
C ALA A 15 -14.39 -8.00 15.92
N THR A 16 -13.65 -7.02 16.46
CA THR A 16 -12.69 -6.24 15.67
C THR A 16 -11.54 -7.11 15.13
N VAL A 17 -10.98 -7.99 15.95
CA VAL A 17 -9.90 -8.90 15.56
C VAL A 17 -10.37 -9.86 14.46
N VAL A 18 -11.53 -10.48 14.63
CA VAL A 18 -12.11 -11.41 13.64
C VAL A 18 -12.32 -10.73 12.30
N ARG A 19 -12.86 -9.50 12.29
CA ARG A 19 -13.10 -8.74 11.06
C ARG A 19 -11.80 -8.48 10.28
N VAL A 20 -10.72 -8.13 10.97
CA VAL A 20 -9.41 -7.85 10.33
C VAL A 20 -8.85 -9.12 9.70
N VAL A 21 -8.88 -10.24 10.42
CA VAL A 21 -8.36 -11.52 9.92
C VAL A 21 -9.14 -12.02 8.70
N VAL A 22 -10.47 -11.92 8.72
CA VAL A 22 -11.30 -12.27 7.56
C VAL A 22 -11.04 -11.35 6.37
N GLY A 23 -10.80 -10.05 6.61
CA GLY A 23 -10.46 -9.09 5.57
C GLY A 23 -9.13 -9.39 4.88
N GLU A 24 -8.11 -9.81 5.63
CA GLU A 24 -6.80 -10.22 5.10
C GLU A 24 -6.90 -11.50 4.25
N ILE A 25 -7.66 -12.51 4.71
CA ILE A 25 -7.84 -13.76 3.98
C ILE A 25 -8.70 -13.56 2.71
N ALA A 26 -9.74 -12.73 2.79
CA ALA A 26 -10.60 -12.40 1.65
C ALA A 26 -9.90 -11.49 0.62
N SER A 27 -8.89 -10.74 1.03
CA SER A 27 -8.02 -9.96 0.14
C SER A 27 -6.93 -10.80 -0.52
N GLY A 28 -6.96 -12.12 -0.30
CA GLY A 28 -6.12 -13.08 -0.99
C GLY A 28 -6.21 -12.95 -2.51
N ARG A 29 -5.04 -12.69 -3.11
CA ARG A 29 -4.73 -12.70 -4.54
C ARG A 29 -4.97 -11.36 -5.25
N GLY A 30 -4.01 -10.46 -5.01
CA GLY A 30 -3.67 -9.41 -5.98
C GLY A 30 -3.65 -9.99 -7.39
N LYS A 31 -4.49 -9.43 -8.25
CA LYS A 31 -4.45 -9.70 -9.69
C LYS A 31 -3.05 -9.36 -10.17
N GLY A 32 -2.47 -10.28 -10.94
CA GLY A 32 -1.10 -10.21 -11.40
C GLY A 32 -0.78 -8.83 -11.95
N ALA A 33 0.34 -8.28 -11.48
CA ALA A 33 0.94 -7.09 -12.06
C ALA A 33 1.08 -7.30 -13.56
N GLU A 34 0.41 -6.46 -14.34
CA GLU A 34 0.66 -6.35 -15.77
C GLU A 34 2.13 -6.01 -15.93
N ALA A 35 2.87 -6.81 -16.70
CA ALA A 35 4.31 -6.70 -16.82
C ALA A 35 4.67 -5.32 -17.39
N LEU A 36 5.11 -4.40 -16.52
CA LEU A 36 5.70 -3.15 -16.98
C LEU A 36 6.91 -3.49 -17.83
N GLN A 37 6.92 -3.02 -19.09
CA GLN A 37 8.15 -2.99 -19.87
C GLN A 37 9.19 -2.19 -19.09
N LEU A 38 10.20 -2.88 -18.57
CA LEU A 38 11.33 -2.24 -17.90
C LEU A 38 11.96 -1.26 -18.90
N PRO A 39 12.28 -0.02 -18.48
CA PRO A 39 12.95 0.92 -19.33
C PRO A 39 14.33 0.37 -19.73
N ALA A 40 14.78 0.74 -20.93
CA ALA A 40 16.05 0.34 -21.49
C ALA A 40 17.23 0.50 -20.51
N GLN A 41 18.20 -0.42 -20.64
CA GLN A 41 19.37 -0.56 -19.76
C GLN A 41 19.98 0.81 -19.39
N GLY A 42 20.01 1.13 -18.09
CA GLY A 42 20.56 2.39 -17.56
C GLY A 42 19.55 3.32 -16.85
N LYS A 43 18.26 2.98 -16.86
CA LYS A 43 17.21 3.69 -16.08
C LYS A 43 16.68 2.80 -14.96
N VAL A 44 16.58 3.36 -13.76
CA VAL A 44 16.01 2.72 -12.57
C VAL A 44 14.51 3.02 -12.56
N LEU A 45 13.68 2.03 -12.86
CA LEU A 45 12.23 2.17 -12.77
C LEU A 45 11.78 2.01 -11.31
N ALA A 46 11.17 3.05 -10.75
CA ALA A 46 10.50 2.99 -9.45
C ALA A 46 8.98 3.10 -9.67
N ALA A 47 8.31 1.94 -9.76
CA ALA A 47 6.87 1.86 -9.92
C ALA A 47 6.19 1.55 -8.57
N TYR A 48 5.14 2.31 -8.22
CA TYR A 48 4.40 2.15 -6.96
C TYR A 48 2.93 1.84 -7.25
N TYR A 49 2.48 0.66 -6.85
CA TYR A 49 1.08 0.23 -6.98
C TYR A 49 0.48 0.00 -5.59
N PHE A 50 -0.38 0.92 -5.14
CA PHE A 50 -1.17 0.75 -3.92
C PHE A 50 -2.64 0.88 -4.27
N LEU A 51 -3.34 -0.26 -4.39
CA LEU A 51 -4.78 -0.31 -4.60
C LEU A 51 -5.42 -1.30 -3.64
N LEU A 52 -6.50 -0.88 -3.00
CA LEU A 52 -7.51 -1.78 -2.46
C LEU A 52 -8.61 -1.93 -3.52
N GLY A 53 -8.57 -2.99 -4.33
CA GLY A 53 -9.55 -3.24 -5.39
C GLY A 53 -9.35 -2.36 -6.63
N LYS A 54 -10.41 -1.67 -7.09
CA LYS A 54 -10.38 -0.81 -8.31
C LYS A 54 -10.25 0.69 -8.02
N VAL A 55 -10.12 1.09 -6.76
CA VAL A 55 -10.17 2.50 -6.36
C VAL A 55 -8.96 2.82 -5.49
N ARG A 56 -8.38 4.01 -5.71
CA ARG A 56 -7.38 4.54 -4.80
C ARG A 56 -8.07 4.99 -3.53
N CYS A 57 -7.78 4.28 -2.45
CA CYS A 57 -8.18 4.65 -1.11
C CYS A 57 -7.36 5.85 -0.60
N SER A 58 -7.84 6.60 0.39
CA SER A 58 -7.07 7.72 0.98
C SER A 58 -5.70 7.26 1.50
N THR A 59 -5.66 6.11 2.17
CA THR A 59 -4.40 5.47 2.62
C THR A 59 -3.45 5.15 1.47
N CYS A 60 -3.98 4.74 0.33
CA CYS A 60 -3.22 4.38 -0.86
C CYS A 60 -2.48 5.61 -1.42
N ILE A 61 -3.15 6.78 -1.41
CA ILE A 61 -2.59 8.08 -1.80
C ILE A 61 -1.47 8.47 -0.81
N THR A 62 -1.71 8.33 0.48
CA THR A 62 -0.73 8.64 1.52
C THR A 62 0.53 7.78 1.39
N MET A 63 0.36 6.47 1.18
CA MET A 63 1.48 5.54 0.99
C MET A 63 2.28 5.88 -0.27
N GLU A 64 1.62 6.25 -1.37
CA GLU A 64 2.32 6.70 -2.57
C GLU A 64 3.12 7.98 -2.33
N ALA A 65 2.55 8.96 -1.60
CA ALA A 65 3.24 10.19 -1.27
C ALA A 65 4.53 9.92 -0.47
N TYR A 66 4.45 9.10 0.59
CA TYR A 66 5.63 8.73 1.38
C TYR A 66 6.66 7.95 0.56
N SER A 67 6.20 7.03 -0.29
CA SER A 67 7.10 6.26 -1.16
C SER A 67 7.85 7.18 -2.12
N ARG A 68 7.16 8.16 -2.70
CA ARG A 68 7.74 9.16 -3.60
C ARG A 68 8.74 10.06 -2.90
N GLU A 69 8.45 10.46 -1.66
CA GLU A 69 9.38 11.24 -0.83
C GLU A 69 10.65 10.44 -0.51
N ALA A 70 10.53 9.19 -0.06
CA ALA A 70 11.67 8.34 0.24
C ALA A 70 12.59 8.10 -0.98
N VAL A 71 12.02 7.94 -2.18
CA VAL A 71 12.79 7.87 -3.43
C VAL A 71 13.49 9.18 -3.74
N ARG A 72 12.82 10.32 -3.58
CA ARG A 72 13.45 11.62 -3.83
C ARG A 72 14.62 11.87 -2.87
N GLU A 73 14.50 11.44 -1.62
CA GLU A 73 15.58 11.59 -0.65
C GLU A 73 16.79 10.69 -0.97
N ARG A 74 16.54 9.42 -1.27
CA ARG A 74 17.61 8.42 -1.50
C ARG A 74 18.21 8.45 -2.91
N LEU A 75 17.37 8.76 -3.91
CA LEU A 75 17.68 8.67 -5.33
C LEU A 75 17.51 10.02 -6.02
N GLY A 76 17.44 11.14 -5.27
CA GLY A 76 17.23 12.49 -5.82
C GLY A 76 18.24 12.88 -6.91
N ALA A 77 19.50 12.48 -6.74
CA ALA A 77 20.55 12.70 -7.75
C ALA A 77 20.29 11.92 -9.05
N GLU A 78 19.80 10.69 -8.94
CA GLU A 78 19.47 9.83 -10.09
C GLU A 78 18.14 10.22 -10.73
N ALA A 79 17.20 10.74 -9.95
CA ALA A 79 15.95 11.32 -10.42
C ALA A 79 16.19 12.61 -11.21
N ALA A 80 17.07 13.49 -10.72
CA ALA A 80 17.49 14.69 -11.45
C ALA A 80 18.22 14.35 -12.76
N ALA A 81 18.95 13.23 -12.81
CA ALA A 81 19.60 12.72 -14.02
C ALA A 81 18.64 12.00 -14.99
N GLY A 82 17.33 11.99 -14.73
CA GLY A 82 16.33 11.33 -15.58
C GLY A 82 16.44 9.80 -15.60
N LYS A 83 17.15 9.21 -14.64
CA LYS A 83 17.30 7.76 -14.50
C LYS A 83 16.12 7.15 -13.75
N VAL A 84 15.45 7.92 -12.89
CA VAL A 84 14.25 7.48 -12.17
C VAL A 84 12.99 7.91 -12.91
N ILE A 85 12.18 6.94 -13.32
CA ILE A 85 10.85 7.19 -13.90
C ILE A 85 9.81 6.74 -12.89
N PHE A 86 8.94 7.66 -12.48
CA PHE A 86 7.77 7.35 -11.67
C PHE A 86 6.63 6.93 -12.59
N ALA A 87 6.30 5.64 -12.59
CA ALA A 87 5.12 5.14 -13.27
C ALA A 87 4.00 4.92 -12.24
N VAL A 88 2.84 5.51 -12.52
CA VAL A 88 1.57 5.14 -11.90
C VAL A 88 0.90 4.19 -12.88
N VAL A 89 0.60 2.98 -12.41
CA VAL A 89 0.02 1.89 -13.20
C VAL A 89 -1.35 1.57 -12.62
#